data_AF-A0AA88VTZ3-F1
#
_entry.id   AF-A0AA88VTZ3-F1
#
_cell.length_a   1.000
_cell.length_b   1.000
_cell.length_c   1.000
_cell.angle_alpha   90.00
_cell.angle_beta   90.00
_cell.angle_gamma   90.00
#
_symmetry.space_group_name_H-M   'P 1'
#
loop_
_entity.id
_entity.type
_entity.pdbx_description
1 polymer ?
#
loop_
_entity_poly.entity_id
_entity_poly.type
_entity_poly.pdbx_seq_one_letter_code
_entity_poly.pdbx_strand_id
1 'polypeptide(L)' 'MYHHRILFDKNHPGYFGKVGMSYFQSFRNKFHYPVVNVKHLRSLVPQEAREKVAGSGAAPVVDVMHRKAKSQQP' A
#
# COMPACT_ATOMS: atom_id res chain seq x y z
N MET A 1 -3.70 -29.78 -21.96
CA MET A 1 -3.05 -28.45 -22.12
C MET A 1 -1.90 -28.47 -23.15
N TYR A 2 -1.95 -29.31 -24.20
CA TYR A 2 -0.93 -29.26 -25.27
C TYR A 2 -1.39 -28.41 -26.46
N HIS A 3 -2.68 -28.48 -26.81
CA HIS A 3 -3.26 -27.71 -27.92
C HIS A 3 -3.27 -26.19 -27.68
N HIS A 4 -3.24 -25.76 -26.42
CA HIS A 4 -3.13 -24.34 -26.06
C HIS A 4 -1.70 -23.91 -25.70
N ARG A 5 -0.70 -24.76 -25.95
CA ARG A 5 0.70 -24.45 -25.58
C ARG A 5 1.19 -23.14 -26.18
N ILE A 6 0.86 -22.88 -27.45
CA ILE A 6 1.22 -21.62 -28.12
C ILE A 6 0.62 -20.41 -27.41
N LEU A 7 -0.62 -20.51 -26.91
CA LEU A 7 -1.29 -19.43 -26.19
C LEU A 7 -0.59 -19.14 -24.85
N PHE A 8 -0.25 -20.20 -24.09
CA PHE A 8 0.41 -20.05 -22.79
C PHE A 8 1.85 -19.59 -22.92
N ASP A 9 2.61 -20.10 -23.88
CA ASP A 9 4.00 -19.71 -24.11
C ASP A 9 4.09 -18.25 -24.61
N LYS A 10 3.10 -17.78 -25.40
CA LYS A 10 3.09 -16.41 -25.96
C LYS A 10 2.53 -15.36 -24.98
N ASN A 11 1.42 -15.65 -24.31
CA ASN A 11 0.69 -14.65 -23.52
C ASN A 11 0.88 -14.78 -22.01
N HIS A 12 1.41 -15.92 -21.53
CA HIS A 12 1.62 -16.20 -20.11
C HIS A 12 3.01 -16.79 -19.83
N PRO A 13 4.11 -16.08 -20.19
CA PRO A 13 5.45 -16.55 -19.90
C PRO A 13 5.64 -16.72 -18.38
N GLY A 14 6.19 -17.87 -17.96
CA GLY A 14 6.41 -18.19 -16.54
C GLY A 14 5.22 -18.81 -15.82
N TYR A 15 4.11 -19.09 -16.51
CA TYR A 15 2.95 -19.78 -15.93
C TYR A 15 3.27 -21.20 -15.45
N PHE A 16 4.09 -21.93 -16.21
CA PHE A 16 4.57 -23.25 -15.83
C PHE A 16 5.97 -23.16 -15.22
N GLY A 17 6.17 -23.85 -14.10
CA GLY A 17 7.43 -23.89 -13.36
C GLY A 17 7.24 -23.58 -11.88
N LYS A 18 8.21 -23.97 -11.04
CA LYS A 18 8.24 -23.61 -9.62
C LYS A 18 9.27 -22.50 -9.43
N VAL A 19 8.86 -21.39 -8.81
CA VAL A 19 9.73 -20.24 -8.55
C VAL A 19 9.83 -19.98 -7.04
N GLY A 20 11.04 -19.78 -6.56
CA GLY A 20 11.32 -19.36 -5.19
C GLY A 20 11.15 -20.45 -4.13
N MET A 21 11.19 -20.01 -2.87
CA MET A 21 11.08 -20.87 -1.68
C MET A 21 9.64 -20.93 -1.18
N SER A 22 9.21 -22.09 -0.70
CA SER A 22 7.91 -22.26 -0.06
C SER A 22 7.91 -21.62 1.33
N TYR A 23 6.88 -20.82 1.64
CA TYR A 23 6.67 -20.22 2.96
C TYR A 23 5.52 -20.92 3.69
N PHE A 24 5.84 -21.72 4.71
CA PHE A 24 4.85 -22.47 5.49
C PHE A 24 4.23 -21.58 6.58
N GLN A 25 2.93 -21.75 6.85
CA GLN A 25 2.17 -20.97 7.83
C GLN A 25 2.27 -19.44 7.59
N SER A 26 1.85 -19.02 6.40
CA SER A 26 1.98 -17.63 5.96
C SER A 26 1.02 -16.67 6.67
N PHE A 27 1.51 -15.96 7.69
CA PHE A 27 0.77 -14.89 8.35
C PHE A 27 0.88 -13.55 7.59
N ARG A 28 -0.19 -13.16 6.87
CA ARG A 28 -0.22 -11.91 6.10
C ARG A 28 -0.01 -10.64 6.95
N ASN A 29 -0.47 -10.65 8.21
CA ASN A 29 -0.33 -9.51 9.11
C ASN A 29 1.13 -9.14 9.42
N LYS A 30 2.05 -10.12 9.37
CA LYS A 30 3.50 -9.86 9.57
C LYS A 30 4.10 -8.99 8.47
N PHE A 31 3.51 -9.00 7.28
CA PHE A 31 3.97 -8.21 6.12
C PHE A 31 3.16 -6.91 5.95
N HIS A 32 2.40 -6.48 6.96
CA HIS A 32 1.65 -5.24 6.89
C HIS A 32 2.57 -4.04 7.11
N TYR A 33 3.10 -3.50 6.02
CA TYR A 33 3.92 -2.30 5.99
C TYR A 33 3.46 -1.38 4.85
N PRO A 34 2.41 -0.55 5.05
CA PRO A 34 1.93 0.39 4.04
C PRO A 34 2.97 1.50 3.83
N VAL A 35 3.31 1.77 2.57
CA VAL A 35 4.29 2.79 2.18
C VAL A 35 3.57 4.07 1.77
N VAL A 36 4.04 5.22 2.27
CA VAL A 36 3.50 6.55 1.93
C VAL A 36 4.60 7.38 1.24
N ASN A 37 4.27 7.98 0.10
CA ASN A 37 5.19 8.87 -0.61
C ASN A 37 5.19 10.28 -0.01
N VAL A 38 6.35 10.94 -0.03
CA VAL A 38 6.55 12.32 0.48
C VAL A 38 5.57 13.32 -0.15
N LYS A 39 5.27 13.17 -1.44
CA LYS A 39 4.34 14.05 -2.18
C LYS A 39 2.92 14.03 -1.60
N HIS A 40 2.50 12.92 -0.99
CA HIS A 40 1.15 12.76 -0.44
C HIS A 40 1.05 13.18 1.04
N LEU A 41 2.16 13.45 1.72
CA LEU A 41 2.16 13.85 3.14
C LEU A 41 1.37 15.13 3.35
N ARG A 42 1.48 16.08 2.41
CA ARG A 42 0.72 17.33 2.49
C ARG A 42 -0.77 17.03 2.50
N SER A 43 -1.28 16.07 1.73
CA SER A 43 -2.72 15.71 1.67
C SER A 43 -3.27 15.11 2.96
N LEU A 44 -2.43 14.53 3.82
CA LEU A 44 -2.87 13.91 5.09
C LEU A 44 -3.28 14.93 6.16
N VAL A 45 -2.80 16.17 6.04
CA VAL A 45 -3.13 17.23 7.00
C VAL A 45 -4.49 17.85 6.65
N PRO A 46 -5.46 17.92 7.59
CA PRO A 46 -6.73 18.61 7.37
C PRO A 46 -6.50 20.08 6.99
N GLN A 47 -7.35 20.65 6.13
CA GLN A 47 -7.16 22.01 5.63
C GLN A 47 -7.19 23.07 6.74
N GLU A 48 -8.09 22.93 7.71
CA GLU A 48 -8.19 23.80 8.88
C GLU A 48 -6.89 23.85 9.70
N ALA A 49 -6.21 22.71 9.84
CA ALA A 49 -4.94 22.62 10.57
C ALA A 49 -3.78 23.26 9.79
N ARG A 50 -3.86 23.29 8.46
CA ARG A 50 -2.85 23.97 7.63
C ARG A 50 -2.98 25.48 7.74
N GLU A 51 -4.20 25.98 7.72
CA GLU A 51 -4.48 27.42 7.78
C GLU A 51 -4.09 28.01 9.14
N LYS A 52 -4.33 27.29 10.24
CA LYS A 52 -3.91 27.70 11.60
C LYS A 52 -2.39 27.77 11.79
N VAL A 53 -1.64 26.98 11.03
CA VAL A 53 -0.18 26.91 11.11
C VAL A 53 0.50 27.80 10.07
N ALA A 54 -0.24 28.24 9.04
CA ALA A 54 0.25 29.17 8.04
C ALA A 54 0.55 30.53 8.69
N GLY A 55 1.83 30.82 8.91
CA GLY A 55 2.31 32.10 9.44
C GLY A 55 2.63 32.11 10.95
N SER A 56 2.41 31.01 11.68
CA SER A 56 2.73 30.95 13.12
C SER A 56 4.15 30.48 13.43
N GLY A 57 4.96 30.16 12.40
CA GLY A 57 6.31 29.59 12.55
C GLY A 57 6.32 28.15 13.07
N ALA A 58 5.16 27.59 13.44
CA ALA A 58 5.01 26.20 13.83
C ALA A 58 4.93 25.28 12.59
N ALA A 59 5.19 23.98 12.78
CA ALA A 59 5.07 22.96 11.73
C ALA A 59 3.97 21.94 12.11
N PRO A 60 3.20 21.43 11.12
CA PRO A 60 2.20 20.41 11.39
C PRO A 60 2.87 19.06 11.67
N VAL A 61 2.47 18.39 12.75
CA VAL A 61 2.88 17.02 13.05
C VAL A 61 1.94 16.06 12.34
N VAL A 62 2.48 15.16 11.53
CA VAL A 62 1.71 14.16 10.78
C VAL A 62 2.05 12.77 11.30
N ASP A 63 1.09 12.16 11.98
CA ASP A 63 1.20 10.77 12.37
C ASP A 63 0.63 9.86 11.27
N VAL A 64 1.49 8.99 10.74
CA VAL A 64 1.18 8.06 9.65
C VAL A 64 0.76 6.66 10.13
N MET A 65 0.86 6.40 11.44
CA MET A 65 0.58 5.11 12.08
C MET A 65 -0.74 5.10 12.85
N HIS A 66 -1.29 6.26 13.20
CA HIS A 66 -2.54 6.36 13.94
C HIS A 66 -3.69 5.66 13.19
N ARG A 67 -4.11 4.54 13.76
CA ARG A 67 -5.24 3.74 13.32
C ARG A 67 -6.51 4.56 13.50
N LYS A 68 -6.92 5.35 12.51
CA LYS A 68 -8.29 5.87 12.48
C LYS A 68 -9.20 4.65 12.48
N ALA A 69 -9.97 4.47 13.56
CA ALA A 69 -11.08 3.54 13.58
C ALA A 69 -11.86 3.77 12.28
N LYS A 70 -12.08 2.72 11.49
CA LYS A 70 -12.95 2.80 10.31
C LYS A 70 -14.22 3.49 10.77
N SER A 71 -14.41 4.75 10.37
CA SER A 71 -15.72 5.37 10.42
C SER A 71 -16.61 4.45 9.60
N GLN A 72 -17.50 3.75 10.28
CA GLN A 72 -18.65 3.09 9.67
C GLN A 72 -19.27 4.13 8.72
N GLN A 73 -19.15 3.88 7.42
CA GLN A 73 -20.09 4.40 6.46
C GLN A 73 -21.15 3.32 6.27
N PRO A 74 -22.41 3.73 6.03
CA PRO A 74 -23.63 3.03 6.47
C PRO A 74 -23.72 1.56 6.05
#